data_AF-A0A2N3I2W7-F1
#
_entry.id   AF-A0A2N3I2W7-F1
#
_cell.length_a   1.000
_cell.length_b   1.000
_cell.length_c   1.000
_cell.angle_alpha   90.00
_cell.angle_beta   90.00
_cell.angle_gamma   90.00
#
_symmetry.space_group_name_H-M   'P 1'
#
loop_
_entity.id
_entity.type
_entity.pdbx_description
1 polymer ?
#
loop_
_entity_poly.entity_id
_entity_poly.type
_entity_poly.pdbx_seq_one_letter_code
_entity_poly.pdbx_strand_id
1 'polypeptide(L)' 'MLLPDNIHPENSIYYNGALVLQVLQKKSGIDLIKLYQEVKQIKEMAFPVFILCLDWLFIARIAEVKEGRVELCS' A
#
# COMPACT_ATOMS: atom_id res chain seq x y z
N MET A 1 15.61 8.78 -15.38
CA MET A 1 16.29 7.65 -14.71
C MET A 1 16.17 6.44 -15.64
N LEU A 2 17.28 5.96 -16.20
CA LEU A 2 17.27 4.73 -17.01
C LEU A 2 17.13 3.56 -16.02
N LEU A 3 15.94 2.97 -15.96
CA LEU A 3 15.65 1.83 -15.10
C LEU A 3 16.38 0.59 -15.67
N PRO A 4 17.13 -0.19 -14.86
CA PRO A 4 17.77 -1.42 -15.35
C PRO A 4 16.77 -2.41 -15.98
N ASP A 5 17.20 -3.17 -16.98
CA ASP A 5 16.35 -4.06 -17.77
C ASP A 5 15.75 -5.25 -16.97
N ASN A 6 16.31 -5.56 -15.79
CA ASN A 6 15.88 -6.68 -14.93
C ASN A 6 15.22 -6.21 -13.62
N ILE A 7 14.46 -5.12 -13.65
CA ILE A 7 13.63 -4.77 -12.49
C ILE A 7 12.44 -5.71 -12.49
N HIS A 8 12.32 -6.51 -11.44
CA HIS A 8 11.11 -7.23 -11.06
C HIS A 8 10.19 -6.25 -10.32
N PRO A 9 9.25 -5.54 -11.00
CA PRO A 9 8.51 -4.45 -10.37
C PRO A 9 7.69 -4.97 -9.19
N GLU A 10 7.27 -6.24 -9.24
CA GLU A 10 6.61 -6.96 -8.17
C GLU A 10 7.37 -6.97 -6.83
N ASN A 11 8.68 -6.80 -6.85
CA ASN A 11 9.52 -6.74 -5.65
C ASN A 11 9.78 -5.31 -5.17
N SER A 12 9.35 -4.31 -5.94
CA SER A 12 9.53 -2.90 -5.59
C SER A 12 8.47 -2.42 -4.60
N ILE A 13 8.87 -1.50 -3.72
CA ILE A 13 7.93 -0.84 -2.81
C ILE A 13 6.88 -0.01 -3.54
N TYR A 14 7.25 0.58 -4.69
CA TYR A 14 6.34 1.40 -5.49
C TYR A 14 5.18 0.60 -6.07
N TYR A 15 5.46 -0.57 -6.64
CA TYR A 15 4.42 -1.45 -7.18
C TYR A 15 3.52 -1.99 -6.07
N ASN A 16 4.11 -2.52 -4.99
CA ASN A 16 3.32 -3.08 -3.89
C ASN A 16 2.51 -1.99 -3.17
N GLY A 17 3.09 -0.79 -2.99
CA GLY A 17 2.41 0.38 -2.45
C GLY A 17 1.26 0.87 -3.34
N ALA A 18 1.42 0.80 -4.67
CA ALA A 18 0.34 1.11 -5.60
C ALA A 18 -0.86 0.15 -5.46
N LEU A 19 -0.63 -1.14 -5.18
CA LEU A 19 -1.73 -2.09 -4.90
C LEU A 19 -2.48 -1.72 -3.61
N VAL A 20 -1.76 -1.33 -2.56
CA VAL A 20 -2.37 -0.83 -1.30
C VAL A 20 -3.20 0.43 -1.57
N LEU A 21 -2.63 1.38 -2.33
CA LEU A 21 -3.31 2.62 -2.71
C LEU A 21 -4.57 2.34 -3.55
N GLN A 22 -4.52 1.39 -4.47
CA GLN A 22 -5.67 1.01 -5.30
C GLN A 22 -6.85 0.51 -4.47
N VAL A 23 -6.59 -0.22 -3.37
CA VAL A 23 -7.64 -0.64 -2.43
C VAL A 23 -8.18 0.56 -1.65
N LEU A 24 -7.29 1.42 -1.14
CA LEU A 24 -7.67 2.63 -0.40
C LEU A 24 -8.54 3.58 -1.23
N GLN A 25 -8.22 3.79 -2.52
CA GLN A 25 -8.99 4.68 -3.41
C GLN A 25 -10.45 4.24 -3.62
N LYS A 26 -10.78 2.97 -3.37
CA LYS A 26 -12.14 2.44 -3.51
C LYS A 26 -12.95 2.54 -2.23
N LYS A 27 -12.37 3.05 -1.13
CA LYS A 27 -12.96 3.06 0.21
C LYS A 27 -12.77 4.45 0.84
N SER A 28 -13.70 4.90 1.66
CA SER A 28 -13.56 6.14 2.44
C SER A 28 -12.72 5.97 3.71
N GLY A 29 -11.82 4.99 3.73
CA GLY A 29 -11.09 4.55 4.92
C GLY A 29 -11.43 3.12 5.35
N ILE A 30 -10.47 2.39 5.90
CA ILE A 30 -10.55 0.95 6.14
C ILE A 30 -9.68 0.54 7.32
N ASP A 31 -10.14 -0.46 8.08
CA ASP A 31 -9.34 -1.08 9.14
C ASP A 31 -8.05 -1.70 8.59
N LEU A 32 -6.96 -1.63 9.36
CA LEU A 32 -5.63 -2.07 8.94
C LEU A 32 -5.59 -3.55 8.54
N ILE A 33 -6.21 -4.42 9.33
CA ILE A 33 -6.20 -5.87 9.08
C ILE A 33 -7.08 -6.19 7.88
N LYS A 34 -8.23 -5.52 7.76
CA LYS A 34 -9.09 -5.67 6.59
C LYS A 34 -8.42 -5.18 5.30
N LEU A 35 -7.69 -4.08 5.36
CA LEU A 35 -6.90 -3.56 4.24
C LEU A 35 -5.84 -4.58 3.80
N TYR A 36 -5.10 -5.16 4.76
CA TYR A 36 -4.14 -6.22 4.46
C TYR A 36 -4.82 -7.42 3.78
N GLN A 37 -5.97 -7.87 4.29
CA GLN A 37 -6.72 -8.97 3.70
C GLN A 37 -7.16 -8.65 2.27
N GLU A 38 -7.70 -7.46 2.00
CA GLU A 38 -8.13 -7.05 0.66
C GLU A 38 -6.94 -6.95 -0.32
N VAL A 39 -5.80 -6.40 0.11
CA VAL A 39 -4.58 -6.35 -0.71
C VAL A 39 -4.05 -7.76 -1.00
N LYS A 40 -4.09 -8.64 -0.01
CA LYS A 40 -3.64 -10.04 -0.15
C LYS A 40 -4.45 -10.83 -1.18
N GLN A 41 -5.74 -10.49 -1.38
CA GLN A 41 -6.55 -11.10 -2.45
C GLN A 41 -6.08 -10.70 -3.86
N ILE A 42 -5.41 -9.56 -4.01
CA ILE A 42 -4.87 -9.10 -5.30
C ILE A 42 -3.52 -9.77 -5.57
N LYS A 43 -2.68 -9.87 -4.53
CA LYS A 43 -1.36 -10.49 -4.61
C LYS A 43 -0.91 -10.98 -3.24
N GLU A 44 -0.39 -12.20 -3.20
CA GLU A 44 0.30 -12.72 -2.01
C GLU A 44 1.41 -11.76 -1.59
N MET A 45 1.25 -11.20 -0.39
CA MET A 45 2.14 -10.20 0.17
C MET A 45 2.39 -10.55 1.63
N ALA A 46 3.67 -10.58 2.01
CA ALA A 46 4.04 -10.76 3.40
C ALA A 46 3.62 -9.53 4.21
N PHE A 47 3.10 -9.73 5.42
CA PHE A 47 2.64 -8.65 6.28
C PHE A 47 3.70 -7.54 6.51
N PRO A 48 5.01 -7.84 6.70
CA PRO A 48 6.03 -6.79 6.81
C PRO A 48 6.16 -5.90 5.56
N VAL A 49 5.99 -6.48 4.36
CA VAL A 49 6.01 -5.71 3.11
C VAL A 49 4.79 -4.80 3.02
N PHE A 50 3.63 -5.28 3.47
CA PHE A 50 2.42 -4.45 3.58
C PHE A 50 2.60 -3.27 4.53
N ILE A 51 3.19 -3.49 5.72
CA ILE A 51 3.48 -2.40 6.66
C ILE A 51 4.46 -1.39 6.04
N LEU A 52 5.51 -1.87 5.37
CA LEU A 52 6.45 -0.99 4.66
C LEU A 52 5.77 -0.14 3.58
N CYS A 53 4.76 -0.69 2.89
CA CYS A 53 3.96 0.07 1.92
C CYS A 53 3.19 1.20 2.60
N LEU A 54 2.61 0.95 3.77
CA LEU A 54 1.90 1.98 4.53
C LEU A 54 2.84 3.06 5.06
N ASP A 55 4.01 2.68 5.58
CA ASP A 55 5.04 3.64 6.01
C ASP A 55 5.44 4.54 4.84
N TRP A 56 5.65 3.96 3.67
CA TRP A 56 5.99 4.71 2.46
C TRP A 56 4.87 5.68 2.05
N LEU A 57 3.61 5.22 2.04
CA LEU A 57 2.45 6.06 1.72
C LEU A 57 2.25 7.20 2.74
N PHE A 58 2.53 6.94 4.01
CA PHE A 58 2.46 7.94 5.08
C PHE A 58 3.54 9.01 4.91
N ILE A 59 4.80 8.61 4.69
CA ILE A 59 5.92 9.53 4.44
C ILE A 59 5.65 10.38 3.18
N ALA A 60 5.06 9.77 2.15
CA ALA A 60 4.65 10.46 0.92
C ALA A 60 3.42 11.36 1.09
N ARG A 61 2.80 11.41 2.29
CA ARG A 61 1.56 12.14 2.59
C ARG A 61 0.38 11.77 1.68
N ILE A 62 0.32 10.49 1.28
CA ILE A 62 -0.75 9.94 0.44
C ILE A 62 -1.85 9.32 1.30
N ALA A 63 -1.46 8.62 2.36
CA ALA A 63 -2.38 7.97 3.29
C ALA A 63 -1.99 8.26 4.74
N GLU A 64 -2.98 8.26 5.62
CA GLU A 64 -2.81 8.49 7.05
C GLU A 64 -3.70 7.56 7.87
N VAL A 65 -3.42 7.48 9.16
CA VAL A 65 -4.26 6.76 10.11
C VAL A 65 -5.10 7.76 10.89
N LYS A 66 -6.42 7.74 10.70
CA LYS A 66 -7.38 8.49 11.51
C LYS A 66 -8.33 7.55 12.20
N GLU A 67 -8.52 7.73 13.51
CA GLU A 67 -9.46 6.95 14.32
C GLU A 67 -9.30 5.42 14.16
N GLY A 68 -8.06 4.94 14.02
CA GLY A 68 -7.73 3.53 13.84
C GLY A 68 -7.99 2.97 12.44
N ARG A 69 -8.34 3.82 11.47
CA ARG A 69 -8.55 3.44 10.06
C ARG A 69 -7.49 4.09 9.19
N VAL A 70 -7.06 3.37 8.16
CA VAL A 70 -6.21 3.91 7.11
C VAL A 70 -7.08 4.57 6.06
N GLU A 71 -6.80 5.82 5.73
CA GLU A 71 -7.53 6.61 4.74
C GLU A 71 -6.57 7.45 3.88
N LEU A 72 -7.07 7.99 2.76
CA LEU A 72 -6.30 8.93 1.95
C LEU A 72 -6.22 10.28 2.67
N CYS A 73 -5.06 10.92 2.57
CA CYS A 73 -4.89 12.29 3.04
C CYS A 73 -5.84 13.24 2.29
N SER A 74 -6.37 14.23 3.01
CA SER A 74 -7.20 15.32 2.45
C SER A 74 -6.37 16.48 1.94
#